data_AF-A0A078K1H0-F1
#
_entry.id   AF-A0A078K1H0-F1
#
_cell.length_a   1.000
_cell.length_b   1.000
_cell.length_c   1.000
_cell.angle_alpha   90.00
_cell.angle_beta   90.00
_cell.angle_gamma   90.00
#
_symmetry.space_group_name_H-M   'P 1'
#
loop_
_entity.id
_entity.type
_entity.pdbx_description
1 polymer ?
#
loop_
_entity_poly.entity_id
_entity_poly.type
_entity_poly.pdbx_seq_one_letter_code
_entity_poly.pdbx_strand_id
1 'polypeptide(L)'
;PVSATTDGTLAESFESSLAKKENYLKELEKELSQLKDVNSRQRDEIEHLNDKLVSEARRMKSLERDSDRLRSEISLLESKLGHGDFSAANTRVLRMVNTLGVENEAKQTIEALQAELQKTKERLQAVEELKSQSGDAGKLVDSHITGKIAQLKEQIATLEKREERYKTVFADRISVFRRACCELFGYKIVMDEHQRPNGIPVTRFTLQSIYAQSDGEKLEFDYESGNTSILDNQYTSQGEIAKQIEIFIRKFNSIPAFTANLTMESFNRRTLY
;
A
#
# COMPACT_ATOMS: atom_id res chain seq x y z
N PRO A 1 -53.07 70.04 -59.20
CA PRO A 1 -52.39 68.92 -59.89
C PRO A 1 -50.96 68.66 -59.34
N VAL A 2 -50.81 68.45 -58.02
CA VAL A 2 -49.50 68.21 -57.37
C VAL A 2 -49.50 66.96 -56.47
N SER A 3 -50.63 66.25 -56.29
CA SER A 3 -50.67 65.07 -55.40
C SER A 3 -50.27 63.75 -56.08
N ALA A 4 -50.17 63.70 -57.41
CA ALA A 4 -49.90 62.43 -58.12
C ALA A 4 -48.41 62.05 -58.18
N THR A 5 -47.49 63.01 -58.07
CA THR A 5 -46.04 62.77 -58.17
C THR A 5 -45.40 62.38 -56.84
N THR A 6 -45.95 62.82 -55.71
CA THR A 6 -45.45 62.45 -54.37
C THR A 6 -45.85 61.03 -53.96
N ASP A 7 -47.03 60.57 -54.40
CA ASP A 7 -47.53 59.23 -54.10
C ASP A 7 -46.74 58.13 -54.84
N GLY A 8 -46.27 58.41 -56.06
CA GLY A 8 -45.44 57.47 -56.84
C GLY A 8 -44.05 57.23 -56.24
N THR A 9 -43.37 58.28 -55.78
CA THR A 9 -42.04 58.16 -55.15
C THR A 9 -42.09 57.45 -53.80
N LEU A 10 -43.17 57.65 -53.04
CA LEU A 10 -43.42 56.92 -51.79
C LEU A 10 -43.67 55.43 -52.05
N ALA A 11 -44.48 55.10 -53.05
CA ALA A 11 -44.74 53.72 -53.46
C ALA A 11 -43.46 52.97 -53.87
N GLU A 12 -42.61 53.57 -54.72
CA GLU A 12 -41.33 52.97 -55.11
C GLU A 12 -40.37 52.76 -53.92
N SER A 13 -40.36 53.68 -52.95
CA SER A 13 -39.54 53.55 -51.75
C SER A 13 -40.00 52.39 -50.85
N PHE A 14 -41.31 52.19 -50.75
CA PHE A 14 -41.88 51.06 -50.02
C PHE A 14 -41.64 49.74 -50.73
N GLU A 15 -41.78 49.69 -52.06
CA GLU A 15 -41.45 48.50 -52.86
C GLU A 15 -39.98 48.11 -52.72
N SER A 16 -39.06 49.08 -52.77
CA SER A 16 -37.63 48.83 -52.54
C SER A 16 -37.34 48.32 -51.13
N SER A 17 -38.00 48.88 -50.11
CA SER A 17 -37.87 48.41 -48.73
C SER A 17 -38.46 47.02 -48.54
N LEU A 18 -39.55 46.69 -49.23
CA LEU A 18 -40.20 45.38 -49.16
C LEU A 18 -39.31 44.32 -49.81
N ALA A 19 -38.77 44.60 -50.99
CA ALA A 19 -37.81 43.72 -51.66
C ALA A 19 -36.55 43.45 -50.81
N LYS A 20 -36.02 44.45 -50.10
CA LYS A 20 -34.89 44.28 -49.17
C LYS A 20 -35.26 43.35 -48.01
N LYS A 21 -36.44 43.53 -47.41
CA LYS A 21 -36.92 42.66 -46.32
C LYS A 21 -37.17 41.23 -46.79
N GLU A 22 -37.74 41.04 -47.98
CA GLU A 22 -37.93 39.71 -48.57
C GLU A 22 -36.60 38.99 -48.83
N ASN A 23 -35.59 39.70 -49.33
CA ASN A 23 -34.26 39.11 -49.52
C ASN A 23 -33.61 38.73 -48.18
N TYR A 24 -33.73 39.58 -47.16
CA TYR A 24 -33.25 39.28 -45.82
C TYR A 24 -33.98 38.08 -45.18
N LEU A 25 -35.30 37.96 -45.38
CA LEU A 25 -36.06 36.79 -44.92
C LEU A 25 -35.58 35.50 -45.59
N LYS A 26 -35.31 35.53 -46.91
CA LYS A 26 -34.76 34.38 -47.65
C LYS A 26 -33.37 33.97 -47.14
N GLU A 27 -32.53 34.94 -46.79
CA GLU A 27 -31.22 34.67 -46.19
C GLU A 27 -31.37 34.02 -44.81
N LEU A 28 -32.24 34.55 -43.95
CA LEU A 28 -32.54 33.95 -42.65
C LEU A 28 -33.10 32.53 -42.77
N GLU A 29 -34.02 32.29 -43.70
CA GLU A 29 -34.60 30.96 -43.95
C GLU A 29 -33.53 29.96 -44.39
N LYS A 30 -32.57 30.40 -45.23
CA LYS A 30 -31.43 29.58 -45.65
C LYS A 30 -30.50 29.27 -44.48
N GLU A 31 -30.16 30.25 -43.65
CA GLU A 31 -29.33 30.03 -42.45
C GLU A 31 -30.01 29.09 -41.45
N LEU A 32 -31.33 29.25 -41.23
CA LEU A 32 -32.11 28.39 -40.35
C LEU A 32 -32.14 26.96 -40.88
N SER A 33 -32.32 26.76 -42.19
CA SER A 33 -32.24 25.44 -42.81
C SER A 33 -30.85 24.81 -42.62
N GLN A 34 -29.78 25.57 -42.84
CA GLN A 34 -28.41 25.08 -42.65
C GLN A 34 -28.14 24.69 -41.19
N LEU A 35 -28.60 25.52 -40.25
CA LEU A 35 -28.44 25.23 -38.82
C LEU A 35 -29.22 23.98 -38.42
N LYS A 36 -30.40 23.75 -38.99
CA LYS A 36 -31.20 22.55 -38.77
C LYS A 36 -30.46 21.29 -39.24
N ASP A 37 -29.83 21.34 -40.42
CA ASP A 37 -29.04 20.22 -40.97
C ASP A 37 -27.78 19.93 -40.14
N VAL A 38 -27.10 20.98 -39.64
CA VAL A 38 -25.95 20.80 -38.73
C VAL A 38 -26.42 20.15 -37.42
N ASN A 39 -27.53 20.63 -36.87
CA ASN A 39 -28.07 20.11 -35.62
C ASN A 39 -28.57 18.66 -35.76
N SER A 40 -29.13 18.27 -36.92
CA SER A 40 -29.48 16.86 -37.16
C SER A 40 -28.23 15.98 -37.21
N ARG A 41 -27.19 16.38 -37.95
CA ARG A 41 -25.92 15.63 -38.00
C ARG A 41 -25.28 15.46 -36.63
N GLN A 42 -25.28 16.53 -35.82
CA GLN A 42 -24.76 16.48 -34.46
C GLN A 42 -25.57 15.54 -33.56
N ARG A 43 -26.90 15.50 -33.71
CA ARG A 43 -27.75 14.54 -32.98
C ARG A 43 -27.43 13.10 -33.35
N ASP A 44 -27.28 12.82 -34.64
CA ASP A 44 -26.95 11.47 -35.13
C ASP A 44 -25.56 11.02 -34.63
N GLU A 45 -24.59 11.94 -34.59
CA GLU A 45 -23.26 11.67 -34.05
C GLU A 45 -23.30 11.38 -32.54
N ILE A 46 -24.07 12.17 -31.78
CA ILE A 46 -24.26 11.95 -30.34
C ILE A 46 -24.92 10.60 -30.08
N GLU A 47 -25.95 10.22 -30.84
CA GLU A 47 -26.64 8.94 -30.71
C GLU A 47 -25.68 7.77 -30.97
N HIS A 48 -24.91 7.83 -32.06
CA HIS A 48 -23.93 6.81 -32.39
C HIS A 48 -22.79 6.71 -31.34
N LEU A 49 -22.31 7.84 -30.81
CA LEU A 49 -21.31 7.83 -29.73
C LEU A 49 -21.90 7.25 -28.43
N ASN A 50 -23.16 7.54 -28.13
CA ASN A 50 -23.84 6.98 -26.98
C ASN A 50 -24.02 5.46 -27.10
N ASP A 51 -24.36 4.94 -28.28
CA ASP A 51 -24.45 3.49 -28.53
C ASP A 51 -23.09 2.80 -28.34
N LYS A 52 -22.01 3.42 -28.83
CA LYS A 52 -20.64 2.93 -28.60
C LYS A 52 -20.32 2.90 -27.12
N LEU A 53 -20.61 3.98 -26.40
CA LEU A 53 -20.38 4.08 -24.95
C LEU A 53 -21.13 2.97 -24.20
N VAL A 54 -22.40 2.73 -24.55
CA VAL A 54 -23.21 1.66 -23.96
C VAL A 54 -22.62 0.28 -24.25
N SER A 55 -22.15 0.04 -25.48
CA SER A 55 -21.53 -1.25 -25.84
C SER A 55 -20.22 -1.51 -25.09
N GLU A 56 -19.38 -0.48 -24.95
CA GLU A 56 -18.12 -0.56 -24.19
C GLU A 56 -18.39 -0.74 -22.68
N ALA A 57 -19.40 -0.05 -22.12
CA ALA A 57 -19.79 -0.25 -20.73
C ALA A 57 -20.27 -1.68 -20.46
N ARG A 58 -20.97 -2.33 -21.41
CA ARG A 58 -21.35 -3.74 -21.31
C ARG A 58 -20.13 -4.66 -21.36
N ARG A 59 -19.17 -4.36 -22.25
CA ARG A 59 -17.93 -5.12 -22.38
C ARG A 59 -17.08 -5.03 -21.10
N MET A 60 -16.96 -3.84 -20.52
CA MET A 60 -16.27 -3.59 -19.25
C MET A 60 -16.86 -4.44 -18.12
N LYS A 61 -18.19 -4.44 -17.97
CA LYS A 61 -18.87 -5.30 -16.97
C LYS A 61 -18.66 -6.79 -17.20
N SER A 62 -18.50 -7.25 -18.45
CA SER A 62 -18.17 -8.64 -18.73
C SER A 62 -16.75 -8.98 -18.25
N LEU A 63 -15.79 -8.10 -18.57
CA LEU A 63 -14.40 -8.27 -18.18
C LEU A 63 -14.20 -8.22 -16.66
N GLU A 64 -14.96 -7.38 -15.95
CA GLU A 64 -14.96 -7.35 -14.47
C GLU A 64 -15.37 -8.71 -13.88
N ARG A 65 -16.44 -9.32 -14.40
CA ARG A 65 -16.88 -10.66 -13.95
C ARG A 65 -15.85 -11.74 -14.24
N ASP A 66 -15.20 -11.69 -15.40
CA ASP A 66 -14.14 -12.64 -15.73
C ASP A 66 -12.91 -12.43 -14.82
N SER A 67 -12.58 -11.18 -14.47
CA SER A 67 -11.52 -10.87 -13.52
C SER A 67 -11.80 -11.47 -12.14
N ASP A 68 -13.02 -11.32 -11.63
CA ASP A 68 -13.42 -11.89 -10.34
C ASP A 68 -13.43 -13.43 -10.37
N ARG A 69 -13.83 -14.03 -11.49
CA ARG A 69 -13.75 -15.49 -11.69
C ARG A 69 -12.31 -15.98 -11.65
N LEU A 70 -11.42 -15.31 -12.38
CA LEU A 70 -9.99 -15.67 -12.42
C LEU A 70 -9.31 -15.48 -11.07
N ARG A 71 -9.64 -14.42 -10.33
CA ARG A 71 -9.14 -14.22 -8.95
C ARG A 71 -9.54 -15.36 -8.03
N SER A 72 -10.79 -15.82 -8.13
CA SER A 72 -11.30 -16.96 -7.37
C SER A 72 -10.57 -18.27 -7.74
N GLU A 73 -10.28 -18.47 -9.02
CA GLU A 73 -9.54 -19.64 -9.51
C GLU A 73 -8.08 -19.63 -9.04
N ILE A 74 -7.41 -18.48 -9.10
CA ILE A 74 -6.03 -18.31 -8.58
C ILE A 74 -5.99 -18.65 -7.09
N SER A 75 -6.90 -18.10 -6.28
CA SER A 75 -6.93 -18.38 -4.84
C SER A 75 -7.11 -19.86 -4.53
N LEU A 76 -7.95 -20.57 -5.30
CA LEU A 76 -8.13 -22.01 -5.16
C LEU A 76 -6.84 -22.78 -5.54
N LEU A 77 -6.19 -22.39 -6.64
CA LEU A 77 -4.95 -23.03 -7.10
C LEU A 77 -3.78 -22.77 -6.15
N GLU A 78 -3.65 -21.56 -5.60
CA GLU A 78 -2.66 -21.22 -4.59
C GLU A 78 -2.85 -22.05 -3.32
N SER A 79 -4.10 -22.22 -2.86
CA SER A 79 -4.41 -23.09 -1.72
C SER A 79 -3.98 -24.54 -1.98
N LYS A 80 -4.30 -25.09 -3.15
CA LYS A 80 -3.91 -26.45 -3.54
C LYS A 80 -2.38 -26.61 -3.60
N LEU A 81 -1.69 -25.65 -4.20
CA LEU A 81 -0.24 -25.64 -4.28
C LEU A 81 0.41 -25.57 -2.89
N GLY A 82 -0.14 -24.74 -1.99
CA GLY A 82 0.32 -24.62 -0.60
C GLY A 82 0.16 -25.90 0.23
N HIS A 83 -0.80 -26.77 -0.12
CA HIS A 83 -0.99 -28.08 0.52
C HIS A 83 -0.17 -29.19 -0.14
N GLY A 84 0.55 -28.89 -1.22
CA GLY A 84 1.34 -29.87 -1.96
C GLY A 84 0.51 -30.77 -2.88
N ASP A 85 -0.69 -30.33 -3.29
CA ASP A 85 -1.47 -31.04 -4.30
C ASP A 85 -0.69 -31.07 -5.62
N PHE A 86 -0.61 -32.25 -6.24
CA PHE A 86 0.06 -32.44 -7.51
C PHE A 86 -0.86 -33.17 -8.50
N SER A 87 -0.70 -32.86 -9.79
CA SER A 87 -1.41 -33.58 -10.83
C SER A 87 -0.70 -34.90 -11.14
N ALA A 88 -1.36 -36.02 -10.86
CA ALA A 88 -0.85 -37.35 -11.17
C ALA A 88 -0.65 -37.61 -12.68
N ALA A 89 -1.23 -36.77 -13.55
CA ALA A 89 -1.02 -36.86 -15.00
C ALA A 89 0.38 -36.39 -15.42
N ASN A 90 0.92 -35.36 -14.74
CA ASN A 90 2.18 -34.71 -15.13
C ASN A 90 3.31 -34.90 -14.11
N THR A 91 3.01 -35.30 -12.88
CA THR A 91 3.98 -35.36 -11.79
C THR A 91 3.90 -36.69 -11.07
N ARG A 92 5.03 -37.42 -11.03
CA ARG A 92 5.20 -38.61 -10.19
C ARG A 92 6.02 -38.22 -8.96
N VAL A 93 5.41 -38.30 -7.78
CA VAL A 93 6.09 -38.05 -6.50
C VAL A 93 6.74 -39.36 -6.04
N LEU A 94 8.06 -39.35 -5.93
CA LEU A 94 8.84 -40.49 -5.44
C LEU A 94 9.36 -40.17 -4.03
N ARG A 95 9.17 -41.09 -3.09
CA ARG A 95 9.83 -41.06 -1.79
C ARG A 95 10.92 -42.12 -1.76
N MET A 96 12.10 -41.77 -1.26
CA MET A 96 13.15 -42.73 -1.00
C MET A 96 12.77 -43.57 0.23
N VAL A 97 12.50 -44.87 0.02
CA VAL A 97 12.05 -45.81 1.08
C VAL A 97 13.23 -46.40 1.88
N ASN A 98 14.47 -46.01 1.58
CA ASN A 98 15.66 -46.51 2.27
C ASN A 98 15.97 -45.76 3.59
N THR A 99 14.92 -45.38 4.35
CA THR A 99 15.05 -44.76 5.67
C THR A 99 15.24 -45.81 6.78
N LEU A 100 16.13 -46.78 6.56
CA LEU A 100 16.60 -47.68 7.62
C LEU A 100 17.55 -46.98 8.63
N GLY A 101 17.87 -45.70 8.42
CA GLY A 101 18.58 -44.85 9.37
C GLY A 101 17.62 -44.20 10.36
N VAL A 102 16.83 -43.21 9.94
CA VAL A 102 16.14 -42.31 10.89
C VAL A 102 15.02 -42.96 11.71
N GLU A 103 14.16 -43.82 11.12
CA GLU A 103 13.13 -44.52 11.90
C GLU A 103 13.72 -45.62 12.78
N ASN A 104 14.83 -46.23 12.35
CA ASN A 104 15.49 -47.31 13.08
C ASN A 104 16.38 -46.75 14.20
N GLU A 105 17.08 -45.64 13.96
CA GLU A 105 17.85 -44.87 14.94
C GLU A 105 16.91 -44.27 15.98
N ALA A 106 15.78 -43.68 15.58
CA ALA A 106 14.79 -43.19 16.54
C ALA A 106 14.22 -44.33 17.39
N LYS A 107 13.89 -45.49 16.79
CA LYS A 107 13.44 -46.68 17.53
C LYS A 107 14.52 -47.24 18.46
N GLN A 108 15.75 -47.38 17.98
CA GLN A 108 16.89 -47.84 18.79
C GLN A 108 17.23 -46.85 19.91
N THR A 109 17.10 -45.55 19.67
CA THR A 109 17.28 -44.51 20.68
C THR A 109 16.17 -44.58 21.71
N ILE A 110 14.91 -44.79 21.30
CA ILE A 110 13.78 -44.99 22.20
C ILE A 110 13.99 -46.26 23.05
N GLU A 111 14.41 -47.38 22.45
CA GLU A 111 14.69 -48.62 23.16
C GLU A 111 15.88 -48.49 24.13
N ALA A 112 16.96 -47.83 23.70
CA ALA A 112 18.11 -47.54 24.55
C ALA A 112 17.73 -46.63 25.73
N LEU A 113 16.94 -45.58 25.48
CA LEU A 113 16.42 -44.69 26.52
C LEU A 113 15.47 -45.43 27.46
N GLN A 114 14.63 -46.35 26.97
CA GLN A 114 13.77 -47.18 27.81
C GLN A 114 14.58 -48.13 28.69
N ALA A 115 15.65 -48.73 28.17
CA ALA A 115 16.56 -49.56 28.94
C ALA A 115 17.34 -48.75 29.99
N GLU A 116 17.78 -47.55 29.65
CA GLU A 116 18.41 -46.63 30.61
C GLU A 116 17.42 -46.15 31.68
N LEU A 117 16.16 -45.88 31.31
CA LEU A 117 15.10 -45.53 32.26
C LEU A 117 14.82 -46.66 33.23
N GLN A 118 14.77 -47.90 32.73
CA GLN A 118 14.56 -49.07 33.57
C GLN A 118 15.74 -49.30 34.52
N LYS A 119 16.97 -49.18 34.01
CA LYS A 119 18.20 -49.29 34.81
C LYS A 119 18.33 -48.17 35.84
N THR A 120 17.95 -46.94 35.50
CA THR A 120 17.94 -45.81 36.44
C THR A 120 16.83 -45.96 37.46
N LYS A 121 15.67 -46.51 37.10
CA LYS A 121 14.58 -46.84 38.03
C LYS A 121 14.98 -47.92 39.04
N GLU A 122 15.68 -48.97 38.59
CA GLU A 122 16.24 -50.01 39.48
C GLU A 122 17.32 -49.43 40.40
N ARG A 123 18.19 -48.57 39.88
CA ARG A 123 19.17 -47.83 40.70
C ARG A 123 18.49 -46.86 41.67
N LEU A 124 17.39 -46.22 41.27
CA LEU A 124 16.63 -45.31 42.12
C LEU A 124 15.93 -46.08 43.25
N GLN A 125 15.38 -47.26 42.97
CA GLN A 125 14.86 -48.17 44.00
C GLN A 125 15.96 -48.62 44.96
N ALA A 126 17.12 -49.04 44.45
CA ALA A 126 18.26 -49.38 45.29
C ALA A 126 18.76 -48.19 46.12
N VAL A 127 18.71 -46.97 45.55
CA VAL A 127 19.03 -45.73 46.26
C VAL A 127 17.94 -45.33 47.24
N GLU A 128 16.65 -45.57 46.99
CA GLU A 128 15.55 -45.34 47.93
C GLU A 128 15.61 -46.33 49.11
N GLU A 129 16.00 -47.58 48.86
CA GLU A 129 16.31 -48.59 49.87
C GLU A 129 17.58 -48.24 50.68
N LEU A 130 18.54 -47.53 50.09
CA LEU A 130 19.72 -47.00 50.79
C LEU A 130 19.46 -45.63 51.45
N LYS A 131 18.48 -44.85 50.96
CA LYS A 131 18.09 -43.52 51.47
C LYS A 131 17.24 -43.62 52.73
N SER A 132 16.58 -44.76 52.97
CA SER A 132 16.07 -45.11 54.29
C SER A 132 17.20 -45.40 55.32
N GLN A 133 18.47 -45.42 54.89
CA GLN A 133 19.64 -45.61 55.76
C GLN A 133 20.75 -44.53 55.64
N SER A 134 20.71 -43.59 54.69
CA SER A 134 21.77 -42.57 54.56
C SER A 134 21.29 -41.29 53.87
N GLY A 135 21.35 -40.17 54.60
CA GLY A 135 20.81 -38.86 54.21
C GLY A 135 21.76 -37.92 53.47
N ASP A 136 22.89 -38.39 52.95
CA ASP A 136 23.99 -37.48 52.53
C ASP A 136 24.12 -37.24 51.01
N ALA A 137 23.51 -38.09 50.16
CA ALA A 137 23.64 -37.95 48.70
C ALA A 137 22.80 -36.82 48.07
N GLY A 138 21.75 -36.33 48.76
CA GLY A 138 20.87 -35.27 48.26
C GLY A 138 21.51 -33.88 48.26
N LYS A 139 22.41 -33.59 49.22
CA LYS A 139 23.05 -32.27 49.35
C LYS A 139 24.02 -31.95 48.20
N LEU A 140 24.71 -32.95 47.66
CA LEU A 140 25.66 -32.75 46.57
C LEU A 140 24.96 -32.38 45.25
N VAL A 141 23.84 -33.04 44.95
CA VAL A 141 23.06 -32.79 43.74
C VAL A 141 22.39 -31.41 43.79
N ASP A 142 21.82 -31.04 44.95
CA ASP A 142 21.25 -29.70 45.17
C ASP A 142 22.30 -28.59 45.05
N SER A 143 23.52 -28.81 45.54
CA SER A 143 24.60 -27.82 45.43
C SER A 143 25.02 -27.59 43.96
N HIS A 144 25.08 -28.64 43.16
CA HIS A 144 25.46 -28.57 41.75
C HIS A 144 24.35 -27.94 40.89
N ILE A 145 23.08 -28.26 41.16
CA ILE A 145 21.93 -27.62 40.49
C ILE A 145 21.87 -26.13 40.86
N THR A 146 22.04 -25.79 42.13
CA THR A 146 22.04 -24.40 42.60
C THR A 146 23.17 -23.59 41.97
N GLY A 147 24.37 -24.19 41.83
CA GLY A 147 25.50 -23.57 41.13
C GLY A 147 25.22 -23.29 39.65
N LYS A 148 24.61 -24.24 38.93
CA LYS A 148 24.21 -24.04 37.52
C LYS A 148 23.12 -22.97 37.37
N ILE A 149 22.15 -22.92 38.27
CA ILE A 149 21.11 -21.88 38.27
C ILE A 149 21.73 -20.50 38.48
N ALA A 150 22.68 -20.36 39.40
CA ALA A 150 23.38 -19.09 39.62
C ALA A 150 24.17 -18.67 38.36
N GLN A 151 24.89 -19.61 37.74
CA GLN A 151 25.65 -19.35 36.52
C GLN A 151 24.73 -18.95 35.34
N LEU A 152 23.59 -19.60 35.17
CA LEU A 152 22.61 -19.27 34.13
C LEU A 152 21.96 -17.90 34.39
N LYS A 153 21.65 -17.55 35.64
CA LYS A 153 21.14 -16.22 36.00
C LYS A 153 22.16 -15.12 35.69
N GLU A 154 23.43 -15.37 35.97
CA GLU A 154 24.50 -14.44 35.62
C GLU A 154 24.62 -14.28 34.10
N GLN A 155 24.55 -15.37 33.34
CA GLN A 155 24.55 -15.31 31.88
C GLN A 155 23.36 -14.51 31.34
N ILE A 156 22.14 -14.74 31.85
CA ILE A 156 20.94 -13.97 31.48
C ILE A 156 21.17 -12.48 31.76
N ALA A 157 21.63 -12.12 32.95
CA ALA A 157 21.91 -10.72 33.30
C ALA A 157 22.95 -10.07 32.38
N THR A 158 24.00 -10.82 31.98
CA THR A 158 24.99 -10.30 31.02
C THR A 158 24.43 -10.13 29.61
N LEU A 159 23.53 -11.02 29.18
CA LEU A 159 22.85 -10.93 27.88
C LEU A 159 21.87 -9.77 27.85
N GLU A 160 21.04 -9.60 28.88
CA GLU A 160 20.12 -8.47 29.03
C GLU A 160 20.88 -7.13 29.00
N LYS A 161 21.98 -7.02 29.74
CA LYS A 161 22.84 -5.83 29.73
C LYS A 161 23.51 -5.58 28.37
N ARG A 162 23.76 -6.61 27.56
CA ARG A 162 24.23 -6.44 26.17
C ARG A 162 23.10 -5.97 25.26
N GLU A 163 21.92 -6.57 25.38
CA GLU A 163 20.73 -6.17 24.63
C GLU A 163 20.36 -4.70 24.85
N GLU A 164 20.35 -4.26 26.11
CA GLU A 164 20.06 -2.86 26.47
C GLU A 164 21.09 -1.90 25.87
N ARG A 165 22.37 -2.28 25.87
CA ARG A 165 23.43 -1.52 25.18
C ARG A 165 23.21 -1.48 23.67
N TYR A 166 22.81 -2.59 23.04
CA TYR A 166 22.51 -2.60 21.62
C TYR A 166 21.31 -1.70 21.26
N LYS A 167 20.23 -1.73 22.04
CA LYS A 167 19.08 -0.83 21.87
C LYS A 167 19.50 0.64 21.96
N THR A 168 20.35 0.96 22.95
CA THR A 168 20.87 2.33 23.14
C THR A 168 21.72 2.78 21.96
N VAL A 169 22.66 1.93 21.50
CA VAL A 169 23.50 2.24 20.33
C VAL A 169 22.66 2.40 19.07
N PHE A 170 21.66 1.54 18.88
CA PHE A 170 20.76 1.64 17.73
C PHE A 170 19.97 2.95 17.74
N ALA A 171 19.36 3.30 18.88
CA ALA A 171 18.66 4.57 19.04
C ALA A 171 19.55 5.80 18.77
N ASP A 172 20.79 5.78 19.24
CA ASP A 172 21.76 6.86 18.97
C ASP A 172 22.10 6.95 17.47
N ARG A 173 22.36 5.82 16.81
CA ARG A 173 22.65 5.78 15.36
C ARG A 173 21.48 6.28 14.52
N ILE A 174 20.25 5.86 14.83
CA ILE A 174 19.04 6.36 14.15
C ILE A 174 18.86 7.86 14.40
N SER A 175 19.16 8.34 15.60
CA SER A 175 19.06 9.77 15.94
C SER A 175 20.09 10.61 15.18
N VAL A 176 21.31 10.11 14.98
CA VAL A 176 22.33 10.77 14.14
C VAL A 176 21.88 10.79 12.68
N PHE A 177 21.37 9.68 12.16
CA PHE A 177 20.89 9.59 10.78
C PHE A 177 19.74 10.56 10.51
N ARG A 178 18.73 10.61 11.40
CA ARG A 178 17.60 11.54 11.28
C ARG A 178 18.04 13.00 11.32
N ARG A 179 19.02 13.34 12.16
CA ARG A 179 19.60 14.69 12.19
C ARG A 179 20.28 15.04 10.86
N ALA A 180 21.09 14.12 10.32
CA ALA A 180 21.71 14.31 9.01
C ALA A 180 20.66 14.49 7.90
N CYS A 181 19.59 13.69 7.87
CA CYS A 181 18.50 13.87 6.90
C CYS A 181 17.81 15.23 7.04
N CYS A 182 17.62 15.70 8.28
CA CYS A 182 17.01 17.00 8.55
C CYS A 182 17.88 18.15 8.05
N GLU A 183 19.19 18.06 8.22
CA GLU A 183 20.15 19.07 7.76
C GLU A 183 20.35 19.04 6.24
N LEU A 184 20.41 17.85 5.64
CA LEU A 184 20.68 17.69 4.21
C LEU A 184 19.44 17.93 3.33
N PHE A 185 18.26 17.48 3.78
CA PHE A 185 17.04 17.49 2.98
C PHE A 185 15.96 18.43 3.51
N GLY A 186 16.15 19.02 4.71
CA GLY A 186 15.18 19.94 5.28
C GLY A 186 13.94 19.30 5.88
N TYR A 187 13.98 17.99 6.17
CA TYR A 187 12.85 17.25 6.75
C TYR A 187 13.20 16.51 8.03
N LYS A 188 12.43 16.77 9.08
CA LYS A 188 12.39 15.93 10.28
C LYS A 188 11.52 14.71 10.00
N ILE A 189 12.16 13.55 9.86
CA ILE A 189 11.49 12.27 9.60
C ILE A 189 11.17 11.60 10.94
N VAL A 190 9.97 11.09 11.16
CA VAL A 190 9.58 10.25 12.32
C VAL A 190 9.04 8.93 11.78
N MET A 191 9.30 7.82 12.47
CA MET A 191 8.83 6.49 12.10
C MET A 191 7.92 5.97 13.21
N ASP A 192 6.71 5.56 12.85
CA ASP A 192 5.69 5.03 13.75
C ASP A 192 5.11 3.73 13.19
N GLU A 193 4.84 2.76 14.07
CA GLU A 193 4.12 1.53 13.69
C GLU A 193 2.62 1.78 13.74
N HIS A 194 1.94 1.57 12.62
CA HIS A 194 0.48 1.68 12.53
C HIS A 194 -0.14 0.36 12.08
N GLN A 195 -1.39 0.14 12.47
CA GLN A 195 -2.20 -0.95 11.95
C GLN A 195 -3.28 -0.35 11.06
N ARG A 196 -3.39 -0.85 9.82
CA ARG A 196 -4.51 -0.49 8.96
C ARG A 196 -5.81 -1.09 9.53
N PRO A 197 -6.99 -0.57 9.11
CA PRO A 197 -8.30 -1.11 9.54
C PRO A 197 -8.49 -2.61 9.22
N ASN A 198 -7.71 -3.16 8.30
CA ASN A 198 -7.68 -4.57 7.93
C ASN A 198 -6.72 -5.43 8.79
N GLY A 199 -6.09 -4.86 9.82
CA GLY A 199 -5.19 -5.56 10.74
C GLY A 199 -3.75 -5.76 10.23
N ILE A 200 -3.40 -5.25 9.05
CA ILE A 200 -2.06 -5.39 8.48
C ILE A 200 -1.14 -4.32 9.11
N PRO A 201 0.03 -4.71 9.69
CA PRO A 201 1.00 -3.75 10.20
C PRO A 201 1.65 -2.98 9.04
N VAL A 202 1.71 -1.66 9.17
CA VAL A 202 2.33 -0.76 8.19
C VAL A 202 3.27 0.19 8.93
N THR A 203 4.43 0.47 8.34
CA THR A 203 5.35 1.46 8.89
C THR A 203 4.98 2.82 8.32
N ARG A 204 4.63 3.77 9.19
CA ARG A 204 4.32 5.15 8.80
C ARG A 204 5.55 6.03 8.99
N PHE A 205 5.84 6.84 7.98
CA PHE A 205 6.83 7.89 8.03
C PHE A 205 6.16 9.26 7.99
N THR A 206 6.43 10.06 9.01
CA THR A 206 5.97 11.45 9.10
C THR A 206 7.13 12.38 8.78
N LEU A 207 6.99 13.19 7.73
CA LEU A 207 7.94 14.20 7.29
C LEU A 207 7.41 15.57 7.66
N GLN A 208 8.16 16.29 8.50
CA GLN A 208 7.88 17.68 8.84
C GLN A 208 9.00 18.56 8.28
N SER A 209 8.66 19.55 7.45
CA SER A 209 9.66 20.49 6.91
C SER A 209 10.23 21.36 8.04
N ILE A 210 11.53 21.68 7.97
CA ILE A 210 12.15 22.68 8.86
C ILE A 210 11.58 24.10 8.64
N TYR A 211 10.95 24.32 7.49
CA TYR A 211 10.31 25.58 7.14
C TYR A 211 8.82 25.63 7.47
N ALA A 212 8.27 24.57 8.07
CA ALA A 212 6.87 24.49 8.45
C ALA A 212 6.45 25.68 9.32
N GLN A 213 5.29 26.26 9.03
CA GLN A 213 4.75 27.39 9.79
C GLN A 213 3.91 26.95 10.99
N SER A 214 3.40 25.72 10.96
CA SER A 214 2.63 25.12 12.06
C SER A 214 2.96 23.63 12.23
N ASP A 215 2.65 23.10 13.41
CA ASP A 215 2.78 21.66 13.70
C ASP A 215 1.82 20.76 12.91
N GLY A 216 0.88 21.36 12.18
CA GLY A 216 -0.04 20.65 11.28
C GLY A 216 0.52 20.39 9.88
N GLU A 217 1.64 21.01 9.50
CA GLU A 217 2.25 20.88 8.17
C GLU A 217 3.14 19.63 8.09
N LYS A 218 2.49 18.47 8.09
CA LYS A 218 3.13 17.17 8.10
C LYS A 218 2.69 16.36 6.89
N LEU A 219 3.66 15.73 6.24
CA LEU A 219 3.43 14.74 5.20
C LEU A 219 3.53 13.36 5.83
N GLU A 220 2.54 12.51 5.59
CA GLU A 220 2.51 11.16 6.14
C GLU A 220 2.57 10.16 4.99
N PHE A 221 3.43 9.15 5.13
CA PHE A 221 3.64 8.12 4.13
C PHE A 221 3.56 6.74 4.77
N ASP A 222 2.81 5.84 4.17
CA ASP A 222 2.80 4.43 4.53
C ASP A 222 3.82 3.67 3.67
N TYR A 223 4.72 2.95 4.32
CA TYR A 223 5.73 2.08 3.70
C TYR A 223 5.38 0.60 3.91
N GLU A 224 5.25 -0.12 2.80
CA GLU A 224 4.91 -1.54 2.77
C GLU A 224 5.75 -2.23 1.70
N SER A 225 6.63 -3.15 2.12
CA SER A 225 7.37 -4.06 1.22
C SER A 225 8.06 -3.36 0.03
N GLY A 226 8.61 -2.16 0.24
CA GLY A 226 9.30 -1.38 -0.79
C GLY A 226 8.41 -0.34 -1.51
N ASN A 227 7.10 -0.38 -1.31
CA ASN A 227 6.17 0.61 -1.83
C ASN A 227 5.91 1.70 -0.79
N THR A 228 6.01 2.96 -1.22
CA THR A 228 5.72 4.14 -0.38
C THR A 228 4.50 4.85 -0.93
N SER A 229 3.49 5.09 -0.10
CA SER A 229 2.24 5.76 -0.49
C SER A 229 1.98 6.97 0.41
N ILE A 230 1.60 8.10 -0.18
CA ILE A 230 1.25 9.31 0.58
C ILE A 230 -0.17 9.20 1.13
N LEU A 231 -0.39 9.73 2.33
CA LEU A 231 -1.69 9.78 2.98
C LEU A 231 -2.36 11.16 2.85
N ASP A 232 -3.68 11.12 2.75
CA ASP A 232 -4.52 12.31 2.74
C ASP A 232 -4.75 12.78 4.19
N ASN A 233 -4.34 14.02 4.47
CA ASN A 233 -4.55 14.72 5.72
C ASN A 233 -4.92 16.19 5.42
N GLN A 234 -5.13 16.99 6.46
CA GLN A 234 -5.55 18.40 6.28
C GLN A 234 -4.52 19.21 5.47
N TYR A 235 -3.24 18.92 5.60
CA TYR A 235 -2.16 19.63 4.90
C TYR A 235 -2.03 19.17 3.44
N THR A 236 -2.02 17.86 3.18
CA THR A 236 -1.93 17.31 1.81
C THR A 236 -3.18 17.60 0.97
N SER A 237 -4.32 17.85 1.62
CA SER A 237 -5.57 18.27 0.97
C SER A 237 -5.62 19.77 0.60
N GLN A 238 -4.64 20.58 1.03
CA GLN A 238 -4.60 22.00 0.67
C GLN A 238 -4.37 22.18 -0.83
N GLY A 239 -5.10 23.10 -1.46
CA GLY A 239 -5.22 23.15 -2.92
C GLY A 239 -3.90 23.31 -3.69
N GLU A 240 -2.87 23.91 -3.11
CA GLU A 240 -1.55 24.02 -3.75
C GLU A 240 -0.73 22.73 -3.62
N ILE A 241 -0.74 22.12 -2.43
CA ILE A 241 -0.02 20.88 -2.14
C ILE A 241 -0.68 19.69 -2.84
N ALA A 242 -2.01 19.62 -2.83
CA ALA A 242 -2.78 18.60 -3.53
C ALA A 242 -2.44 18.58 -5.04
N LYS A 243 -2.27 19.75 -5.66
CA LYS A 243 -1.84 19.86 -7.07
C LYS A 243 -0.41 19.33 -7.26
N GLN A 244 0.50 19.65 -6.35
CA GLN A 244 1.87 19.14 -6.41
C GLN A 244 1.92 17.62 -6.23
N ILE A 245 1.12 17.05 -5.33
CA ILE A 245 1.00 15.60 -5.14
C ILE A 245 0.49 14.94 -6.42
N GLU A 246 -0.56 15.50 -7.04
CA GLU A 246 -1.11 14.98 -8.30
C GLU A 246 -0.06 14.96 -9.41
N ILE A 247 0.74 16.02 -9.53
CA ILE A 247 1.77 16.12 -10.57
C ILE A 247 2.98 15.23 -10.25
N PHE A 248 3.63 15.43 -9.11
CA PHE A 248 4.91 14.80 -8.82
C PHE A 248 4.78 13.36 -8.36
N ILE A 249 3.78 13.05 -7.52
CA ILE A 249 3.59 11.69 -7.00
C ILE A 249 2.74 10.86 -7.95
N ARG A 250 1.58 11.35 -8.42
CA ARG A 250 0.68 10.51 -9.25
C ARG A 250 1.10 10.46 -10.72
N LYS A 251 1.48 11.58 -11.34
CA LYS A 251 1.90 11.58 -12.76
C LYS A 251 3.36 11.19 -12.96
N PHE A 252 4.26 11.72 -12.15
CA PHE A 252 5.71 11.46 -12.31
C PHE A 252 6.25 10.33 -11.43
N ASN A 253 5.46 9.78 -10.51
CA ASN A 253 5.86 8.70 -9.61
C ASN A 253 7.17 9.02 -8.85
N SER A 254 7.35 10.27 -8.42
CA SER A 254 8.59 10.75 -7.81
C SER A 254 8.34 11.57 -6.54
N ILE A 255 8.40 10.88 -5.41
CA ILE A 255 8.42 11.50 -4.07
C ILE A 255 9.63 12.44 -3.88
N PRO A 256 10.85 12.11 -4.36
CA PRO A 256 11.98 13.03 -4.27
C PRO A 256 11.74 14.36 -5.01
N ALA A 257 11.12 14.32 -6.20
CA ALA A 257 10.80 15.54 -6.95
C ALA A 257 9.76 16.40 -6.20
N PHE A 258 8.74 15.76 -5.63
CA PHE A 258 7.74 16.43 -4.80
C PHE A 258 8.36 17.14 -3.59
N THR A 259 9.14 16.41 -2.79
CA THR A 259 9.75 16.94 -1.56
C THR A 259 10.79 18.03 -1.84
N ALA A 260 11.56 17.91 -2.93
CA ALA A 260 12.46 18.97 -3.37
C ALA A 260 11.71 20.26 -3.76
N ASN A 261 10.64 20.15 -4.55
CA ASN A 261 9.81 21.30 -4.93
C ASN A 261 9.19 21.97 -3.71
N LEU A 262 8.59 21.17 -2.81
CA LEU A 262 7.97 21.68 -1.59
C LEU A 262 8.98 22.37 -0.66
N THR A 263 10.21 21.85 -0.58
CA THR A 263 11.30 22.47 0.20
C THR A 263 11.66 23.83 -0.38
N MET A 264 11.82 23.93 -1.71
CA MET A 264 12.11 25.19 -2.39
C MET A 264 11.00 26.22 -2.19
N GLU A 265 9.74 25.83 -2.34
CA GLU A 265 8.61 26.74 -2.11
C GLU A 265 8.50 27.19 -0.66
N SER A 266 8.67 26.28 0.30
CA SER A 266 8.60 26.61 1.72
C SER A 266 9.74 27.55 2.14
N PHE A 267 10.94 27.32 1.59
CA PHE A 267 12.06 28.23 1.76
C PHE A 267 11.78 29.62 1.17
N ASN A 268 11.25 29.68 -0.07
CA ASN A 268 10.92 30.94 -0.72
C ASN A 268 9.85 31.72 0.05
N ARG A 269 8.79 31.05 0.55
CA ARG A 269 7.76 31.68 1.39
C ARG A 269 8.34 32.27 2.67
N ARG A 270 9.35 31.61 3.27
CA ARG A 270 10.00 32.08 4.49
C ARG A 270 11.02 33.19 4.27
N THR A 271 11.61 33.28 3.07
CA THR A 271 12.67 34.25 2.75
C THR A 271 12.10 35.53 2.12
N LEU A 272 10.89 35.48 1.55
CA LEU A 272 10.20 36.61 0.94
C LEU A 272 9.30 37.40 1.90
N TYR A 273 9.26 37.01 3.19
CA TYR A 273 8.55 37.71 4.27
C TYR A 273 9.48 38.01 5.45
#